data_AF-A0A2H1X3M2-F1
#
_entry.id   AF-A0A2H1X3M2-F1
#
_cell.length_a   1.000
_cell.length_b   1.000
_cell.length_c   1.000
_cell.angle_alpha   90.00
_cell.angle_beta   90.00
_cell.angle_gamma   90.00
#
_symmetry.space_group_name_H-M   'P 1'
#
loop_
_entity.id
_entity.type
_entity.pdbx_description
1 polymer ?
#
loop_
_entity_poly.entity_id
_entity_poly.type
_entity_poly.pdbx_seq_one_letter_code
_entity_poly.pdbx_strand_id
1 'polypeptide(L)'
;MSETLPNNKKQVPRQLRERKQRKLYSDEWALGDDEAEGGRGFSLADKLESPRFEHSGAVLEMHGADLTVSYLQKNGFTTPLLFKDKNGLGL
;
A
#
# COMPACT_ATOMS: atom_id res chain seq x y z
N MET A 1 45.63 -46.98 25.24
CA MET A 1 46.30 -46.65 23.96
C MET A 1 45.21 -46.60 22.92
N SER A 2 44.94 -45.42 22.38
CA SER A 2 43.79 -45.06 21.54
C SER A 2 44.01 -45.44 20.07
N GLU A 3 43.17 -46.32 19.52
CA GLU A 3 43.10 -46.55 18.07
C GLU A 3 41.95 -45.74 17.48
N THR A 4 42.30 -44.69 16.74
CA THR A 4 41.36 -43.85 15.98
C THR A 4 41.09 -44.48 14.61
N LEU A 5 39.84 -44.87 14.35
CA LEU A 5 39.38 -45.31 13.03
C LEU A 5 39.27 -44.13 12.04
N PRO A 6 39.71 -44.25 10.77
CA PRO A 6 39.59 -43.16 9.81
C PRO A 6 38.16 -43.03 9.25
N ASN A 7 37.56 -41.86 9.44
CA ASN A 7 36.25 -41.48 8.92
C ASN A 7 36.34 -41.12 7.42
N ASN A 8 36.14 -42.10 6.55
CA ASN A 8 36.22 -41.90 5.10
C ASN A 8 34.88 -41.41 4.51
N LYS A 9 34.58 -40.10 4.67
CA LYS A 9 33.45 -39.46 3.97
C LYS A 9 33.88 -39.05 2.56
N LYS A 10 33.51 -39.85 1.57
CA LYS A 10 33.62 -39.49 0.14
C LYS A 10 32.79 -38.21 -0.12
N GLN A 11 33.45 -37.09 -0.42
CA GLN A 11 32.78 -35.86 -0.82
C GLN A 11 32.21 -36.03 -2.23
N VAL A 12 30.89 -35.97 -2.36
CA VAL A 12 30.22 -35.96 -3.66
C VAL A 12 30.29 -34.53 -4.20
N PRO A 13 30.89 -34.27 -5.39
CA PRO A 13 30.97 -32.91 -5.91
C PRO A 13 29.58 -32.37 -6.24
N ARG A 14 29.34 -31.12 -5.84
CA ARG A 14 28.05 -30.44 -5.99
C ARG A 14 27.80 -30.18 -7.49
N GLN A 15 26.83 -30.87 -8.10
CA GLN A 15 26.41 -30.59 -9.47
C GLN A 15 25.46 -29.40 -9.50
N LEU A 16 25.79 -28.38 -10.28
CA LEU A 16 24.94 -27.21 -10.49
C LEU A 16 23.84 -27.57 -11.51
N ARG A 17 22.56 -27.40 -11.15
CA ARG A 17 21.45 -27.66 -12.10
C ARG A 17 21.52 -26.67 -13.28
N GLU A 18 21.27 -27.18 -14.49
CA GLU A 18 21.13 -26.34 -15.68
C GLU A 18 20.06 -25.25 -15.47
N ARG A 19 20.43 -24.00 -15.77
CA ARG A 19 19.49 -22.88 -15.69
C ARG A 19 18.56 -22.93 -16.90
N LYS A 20 17.30 -23.32 -16.68
CA LYS A 20 16.24 -23.22 -17.70
C LYS A 20 16.09 -21.75 -18.12
N GLN A 21 16.10 -21.48 -19.44
CA GLN A 21 15.96 -20.12 -19.97
C GLN A 21 14.69 -19.44 -19.43
N ARG A 22 14.84 -18.15 -19.08
CA ARG A 22 13.76 -17.31 -18.54
C ARG A 22 12.69 -17.14 -19.62
N LYS A 23 11.44 -17.51 -19.33
CA LYS A 23 10.31 -17.27 -20.25
C LYS A 23 10.16 -15.76 -20.41
N LEU A 24 10.24 -15.27 -21.65
CA LEU A 24 9.85 -13.91 -22.00
C LEU A 24 8.33 -13.91 -22.16
N TYR A 25 7.64 -13.07 -21.41
CA TYR A 25 6.21 -12.80 -21.62
C TYR A 25 6.07 -11.99 -22.91
N SER A 26 5.07 -12.28 -23.73
CA SER A 26 4.79 -11.51 -24.95
C SER A 26 4.39 -10.07 -24.56
N ASP A 27 4.86 -9.09 -25.32
CA ASP A 27 4.50 -7.67 -25.18
C ASP A 27 3.04 -7.38 -25.60
N GLU A 28 2.16 -8.38 -25.65
CA GLU A 28 0.75 -8.27 -26.05
C GLU A 28 -0.08 -7.39 -25.11
N TRP A 29 0.44 -7.02 -23.95
CA TRP A 29 -0.18 -5.99 -23.10
C TRP A 29 -0.13 -4.59 -23.74
N ALA A 30 0.74 -4.35 -24.72
CA ALA A 30 0.94 -3.03 -25.30
C ALA A 30 -0.01 -2.67 -26.46
N LEU A 31 -0.87 -3.59 -26.92
CA LEU A 31 -1.76 -3.41 -28.09
C LEU A 31 -3.24 -3.23 -27.74
N GLY A 32 -3.58 -2.98 -26.48
CA GLY A 32 -4.96 -2.91 -25.99
C GLY A 32 -5.38 -1.58 -25.36
N ASP A 33 -4.68 -0.47 -25.63
CA ASP A 33 -4.88 0.80 -24.91
C ASP A 33 -5.68 1.88 -25.68
N ASP A 34 -6.13 1.60 -26.91
CA ASP A 34 -6.85 2.60 -27.73
C ASP A 34 -8.39 2.48 -27.68
N GLU A 35 -8.95 1.48 -26.98
CA GLU A 35 -10.41 1.31 -26.78
C GLU A 35 -10.88 1.57 -25.35
N ALA A 36 -9.99 1.93 -24.41
CA ALA A 36 -10.40 2.50 -23.14
C ALA A 36 -10.79 3.97 -23.35
N GLU A 37 -11.85 4.21 -24.12
CA GLU A 37 -12.49 5.50 -24.26
C GLU A 37 -12.85 6.00 -22.85
N GLY A 38 -11.98 6.88 -22.34
CA GLY A 38 -11.96 7.43 -20.98
C GLY A 38 -13.12 8.38 -20.68
N GLY A 39 -14.30 8.11 -21.22
CA GLY A 39 -15.54 8.74 -20.83
C GLY A 39 -16.00 8.14 -19.51
N ARG A 40 -15.85 8.88 -18.41
CA ARG A 40 -16.48 8.51 -17.13
C ARG A 40 -17.96 8.23 -17.42
N GLY A 41 -18.43 7.00 -17.18
CA GLY A 41 -19.85 6.61 -17.33
C GLY A 41 -20.79 7.31 -16.34
N PHE A 42 -20.32 8.37 -15.69
CA PHE A 42 -21.04 9.22 -14.77
C PHE A 42 -20.58 10.67 -14.95
N SER A 43 -21.51 11.60 -14.78
CA SER A 43 -21.20 13.03 -14.68
C SER A 43 -20.63 13.34 -13.29
N LEU A 44 -19.49 14.01 -13.24
CA LEU A 44 -18.90 14.48 -11.98
C LEU A 44 -19.69 15.65 -11.38
N ALA A 45 -20.20 16.54 -12.22
CA ALA A 45 -21.04 17.67 -11.80
C ALA A 45 -22.25 17.16 -11.01
N ASP A 46 -22.91 16.11 -11.52
CA ASP A 46 -24.05 15.48 -10.85
C ASP A 46 -23.68 14.92 -9.47
N LYS A 47 -22.43 14.52 -9.25
CA LYS A 47 -21.98 14.03 -7.92
C LYS A 47 -21.66 15.17 -6.97
N LEU A 48 -21.11 16.28 -7.47
CA LEU A 48 -20.77 17.46 -6.67
C LEU A 48 -22.03 18.20 -6.21
N GLU A 49 -23.07 18.25 -7.04
CA GLU A 49 -24.33 18.94 -6.74
C GLU A 49 -25.35 18.04 -6.01
N SER A 50 -25.09 16.73 -5.89
CA SER A 50 -26.03 15.82 -5.26
C SER A 50 -25.98 15.90 -3.73
N PRO A 51 -27.12 16.14 -3.05
CA PRO A 51 -27.18 16.12 -1.59
C PRO A 51 -27.00 14.72 -1.00
N ARG A 52 -26.94 13.67 -1.84
CA ARG A 52 -26.75 12.27 -1.41
C ARG A 52 -25.46 12.06 -0.61
N PHE A 53 -24.45 12.90 -0.84
CA PHE A 53 -23.15 12.82 -0.16
C PHE A 53 -23.01 13.83 0.99
N GLU A 54 -24.08 14.58 1.31
CA GLU A 54 -24.12 15.42 2.50
C GLU A 54 -24.23 14.50 3.74
N HIS A 55 -23.08 14.21 4.34
CA HIS A 55 -22.99 13.37 5.52
C HIS A 55 -22.49 14.20 6.71
N SER A 56 -23.42 14.66 7.54
CA SER A 56 -23.11 15.30 8.81
C SER A 56 -22.36 14.34 9.72
N GLY A 57 -21.21 14.76 10.27
CA GLY A 57 -20.41 13.94 11.19
C GLY A 57 -19.44 12.97 10.53
N ALA A 58 -19.24 13.03 9.21
CA ALA A 58 -18.20 12.25 8.52
C ALA A 58 -16.78 12.69 8.91
N VAL A 59 -16.64 13.91 9.41
CA VAL A 59 -15.37 14.50 9.86
C VAL A 59 -15.54 15.10 11.25
N LEU A 60 -14.47 15.08 12.03
CA LEU A 60 -14.38 15.83 13.27
C LEU A 60 -13.61 17.12 13.03
N GLU A 61 -14.26 18.27 13.21
CA GLU A 61 -13.58 19.57 13.22
C GLU A 61 -12.82 19.75 14.53
N MET A 62 -11.56 20.16 14.45
CA MET A 62 -10.69 20.33 15.61
C MET A 62 -9.71 21.49 15.43
N HIS A 63 -9.24 22.09 16.53
CA HIS A 63 -8.17 23.08 16.50
C HIS A 63 -6.79 22.37 16.57
N GLY A 64 -5.76 22.94 15.93
CA GLY A 64 -4.45 22.30 15.87
C GLY A 64 -3.84 22.01 17.24
N ALA A 65 -4.04 22.92 18.20
CA ALA A 65 -3.58 22.75 19.59
C ALA A 65 -4.18 21.53 20.32
N ASP A 66 -5.33 21.03 19.89
CA ASP A 66 -5.98 19.86 20.49
C ASP A 66 -5.45 18.54 19.91
N LEU A 67 -4.76 18.58 18.76
CA LEU A 67 -4.11 17.41 18.17
C LEU A 67 -2.85 17.06 18.96
N THR A 68 -3.05 16.34 20.06
CA THR A 68 -1.98 15.90 20.96
C THR A 68 -1.80 14.39 20.91
N VAL A 69 -0.62 13.91 21.31
CA VAL A 69 -0.39 12.46 21.49
C VAL A 69 -1.38 11.85 22.49
N SER A 70 -1.72 12.58 23.56
CA SER A 70 -2.72 12.13 24.55
C SER A 70 -4.11 11.97 23.92
N TYR A 71 -4.52 12.91 23.07
CA TYR A 71 -5.79 12.81 22.35
C TYR A 71 -5.84 11.55 21.48
N LEU A 72 -4.77 11.30 20.69
CA LEU A 72 -4.69 10.11 19.82
C LEU A 72 -4.64 8.80 20.60
N GLN A 73 -3.93 8.76 21.74
CA GLN A 73 -3.89 7.55 22.59
C GLN A 73 -5.25 7.23 23.21
N LYS A 74 -6.02 8.26 23.59
CA LYS A 74 -7.34 8.10 24.22
C LYS A 74 -8.42 7.72 23.21
N ASN A 75 -8.42 8.36 22.04
CA ASN A 75 -9.52 8.26 21.07
C ASN A 75 -9.16 7.43 19.83
N GLY A 76 -7.88 7.10 19.65
CA GLY A 76 -7.37 6.54 18.40
C GLY A 76 -7.34 7.58 17.27
N PHE A 77 -7.14 7.08 16.05
CA PHE A 77 -7.22 7.87 14.82
C PHE A 77 -8.21 7.20 13.84
N THR A 78 -9.45 7.05 14.30
CA THR A 78 -10.51 6.32 13.60
C THR A 78 -11.44 7.23 12.78
N THR A 79 -11.48 8.52 13.12
CA THR A 79 -12.34 9.51 12.47
C THR A 79 -11.47 10.51 11.69
N PRO A 80 -11.82 10.84 10.44
CA PRO A 80 -11.11 11.88 9.69
C PRO A 80 -11.18 13.24 10.40
N LEU A 81 -10.05 13.93 10.48
CA LEU A 81 -9.95 15.23 11.14
C LEU A 81 -9.94 16.37 10.12
N LEU A 82 -10.69 17.44 10.41
CA LEU A 82 -10.71 18.67 9.63
C LEU A 82 -10.18 19.83 10.47
N PHE A 83 -9.11 20.47 10.00
CA PHE A 83 -8.55 21.69 10.59
C PHE A 83 -8.81 22.85 9.64
N LYS A 84 -9.60 23.84 10.07
CA LYS A 84 -9.86 25.05 9.28
C LYS A 84 -8.68 26.03 9.27
N ASP A 85 -7.81 25.91 10.26
CA ASP A 85 -6.62 26.75 10.42
C ASP A 85 -5.41 25.86 10.75
N LYS A 86 -4.22 26.32 10.36
CA LYS A 86 -2.93 25.64 10.60
C LYS A 86 -2.36 25.92 11.99
N ASN A 87 -2.87 26.94 12.68
CA ASN A 87 -2.39 27.33 14.00
C ASN A 87 -2.38 26.15 14.99
N GLY A 88 -1.23 25.93 15.63
CA GLY A 88 -1.03 24.86 16.60
C GLY A 88 -0.67 23.48 16.01
N LEU A 89 -0.63 23.31 14.67
CA LEU A 89 -0.23 22.03 14.05
C LEU A 89 1.29 21.87 13.87
N GLY A 90 2.07 22.95 13.94
CA GLY A 90 3.51 22.92 13.66
C GLY A 90 3.85 22.76 12.17
N LEU A 91 2.97 23.24 11.29
CA LEU A 91 3.11 23.27 9.83
C LEU A 91 3.39 24.67 9.30
#